data_AF-A0A7V9HXK4-F1
#
_entry.id   AF-A0A7V9HXK4-F1
#
_cell.length_a   1.000
_cell.length_b   1.000
_cell.length_c   1.000
_cell.angle_alpha   90.00
_cell.angle_beta   90.00
_cell.angle_gamma   90.00
#
_symmetry.space_group_name_H-M   'P 1'
#
loop_
_entity.id
_entity.type
_entity.pdbx_description
1 polymer ?
#
loop_
_entity_poly.entity_id
_entity_poly.type
_entity_poly.pdbx_seq_one_letter_code
_entity_poly.pdbx_strand_id
1 'polypeptide(L)'
;SALRHVLKRQESFGQLVVLYGARTPDDFCYRDETQDWEDAGVELRQVISRPDGHDWSGPTGYVQSLLDHVLPSLHAPIALICGSQEMIGQTRDRLGKMGFAADEILTNY
;
A
#
# COMPACT_ATOMS: atom_id res chain seq x y z
N SER A 1 0.08 -15.04 -1.97
CA SER A 1 -0.37 -13.66 -2.19
C SER A 1 0.40 -13.05 -3.35
N ALA A 2 -0.16 -12.05 -4.03
CA ALA A 2 0.50 -11.34 -5.13
C ALA A 2 1.86 -10.77 -4.72
N LEU A 3 1.94 -10.15 -3.53
CA LEU A 3 3.18 -9.57 -3.00
C LEU A 3 4.33 -10.60 -2.91
N ARG A 4 4.08 -11.81 -2.38
CA ARG A 4 5.10 -12.89 -2.35
C ARG A 4 5.54 -13.32 -3.74
N HIS A 5 4.66 -13.24 -4.73
CA HIS A 5 5.01 -13.57 -6.12
C HIS A 5 5.90 -12.50 -6.75
N VAL A 6 5.59 -11.22 -6.48
CA VAL A 6 6.40 -10.07 -6.92
C VAL A 6 7.78 -10.11 -6.27
N LEU A 7 7.86 -10.31 -4.95
CA LEU A 7 9.12 -10.40 -4.21
C LEU A 7 10.07 -11.50 -4.74
N LYS A 8 9.52 -12.68 -5.07
CA LYS A 8 10.31 -13.78 -5.66
C LYS A 8 10.90 -13.46 -7.04
N ARG A 9 10.40 -12.42 -7.70
CA ARG A 9 10.81 -11.96 -9.03
C ARG A 9 11.16 -10.48 -9.00
N GLN A 10 11.62 -9.96 -7.85
CA GLN A 10 11.84 -8.53 -7.66
C GLN A 10 12.73 -7.90 -8.73
N GLU A 11 13.69 -8.65 -9.28
CA GLU A 11 14.56 -8.18 -10.38
C GLU A 11 13.81 -7.92 -11.70
N SER A 12 12.59 -8.46 -11.85
CA SER A 12 11.70 -8.22 -12.98
C SER A 12 10.80 -6.99 -12.78
N PHE A 13 10.83 -6.38 -11.59
CA PHE A 13 10.03 -5.22 -11.24
C PHE A 13 10.93 -4.03 -10.88
N GLY A 14 10.37 -2.82 -10.99
CA GLY A 14 11.03 -1.61 -10.50
C GLY A 14 10.93 -1.48 -8.98
N GLN A 15 10.94 -0.24 -8.50
CA GLN A 15 10.69 0.06 -7.09
C GLN A 15 9.34 -0.53 -6.64
N LEU A 16 9.36 -1.32 -5.57
CA LEU A 16 8.17 -1.89 -4.96
C LEU A 16 7.79 -1.08 -3.71
N VAL A 17 6.58 -0.54 -3.70
CA VAL A 17 6.03 0.21 -2.57
C VAL A 17 4.75 -0.45 -2.09
N VAL A 18 4.65 -0.68 -0.79
CA VAL A 18 3.46 -1.24 -0.13
C VAL A 18 2.85 -0.18 0.77
N LEU A 19 1.61 0.21 0.47
CA LEU A 19 0.82 1.09 1.32
C LEU A 19 -0.14 0.21 2.13
N TYR A 20 0.04 0.16 3.45
CA TYR A 20 -0.72 -0.72 4.32
C TYR A 20 -1.54 0.10 5.33
N GLY A 21 -2.87 0.09 5.15
CA GLY A 21 -3.82 0.71 6.07
C GLY A 21 -4.46 -0.28 7.03
N ALA A 22 -4.61 0.11 8.30
CA ALA A 22 -5.35 -0.66 9.30
C ALA A 22 -6.23 0.26 10.19
N ARG A 23 -7.02 -0.30 11.12
CA ARG A 23 -7.77 0.52 12.07
C ARG A 23 -6.88 0.88 13.26
N THR A 24 -6.27 -0.10 13.89
CA THR A 24 -5.27 0.08 14.97
C THR A 24 -3.94 -0.57 14.58
N PRO A 25 -2.85 -0.36 15.35
CA PRO A 25 -1.60 -1.08 15.10
C PRO A 25 -1.75 -2.59 15.20
N ASP A 26 -2.61 -3.09 16.09
CA ASP A 26 -2.81 -4.52 16.31
C ASP A 26 -3.46 -5.23 15.11
N ASP A 27 -4.23 -4.50 14.31
CA ASP A 27 -4.89 -4.97 13.10
C ASP A 27 -3.93 -5.20 11.91
N PHE A 28 -2.67 -4.76 12.00
CA PHE A 28 -1.66 -5.14 11.02
C PHE A 28 -1.34 -6.63 11.13
N CYS A 29 -1.70 -7.38 10.09
CA CYS A 29 -1.32 -8.77 9.93
C CYS A 29 0.12 -8.87 9.40
N TYR A 30 0.72 -10.05 9.52
CA TYR A 30 2.01 -10.37 8.91
C TYR A 30 3.18 -9.48 9.37
N ARG A 31 3.20 -9.05 10.64
CA ARG A 31 4.31 -8.28 11.24
C ARG A 31 5.68 -8.92 11.03
N ASP A 32 5.76 -10.24 11.06
CA ASP A 32 7.02 -10.95 10.81
C ASP A 32 7.45 -10.82 9.33
N GLU A 33 6.50 -10.80 8.38
CA GLU A 33 6.79 -10.65 6.96
C GLU A 33 7.10 -9.20 6.58
N THR A 34 6.59 -8.21 7.32
CA THR A 34 6.87 -6.79 6.99
C THR A 34 8.35 -6.47 7.12
N GLN A 35 9.05 -7.06 8.10
CA GLN A 35 10.50 -6.90 8.23
C GLN A 35 11.23 -7.53 7.04
N ASP A 36 10.84 -8.75 6.65
CA ASP A 36 11.42 -9.44 5.49
C ASP A 36 11.22 -8.62 4.19
N TRP A 37 10.11 -7.90 4.06
CA TRP A 37 9.85 -7.05 2.90
C TRP A 37 10.78 -5.84 2.88
N GLU A 38 10.95 -5.17 4.01
CA GLU A 38 11.87 -4.04 4.13
C GLU A 38 13.32 -4.47 3.89
N ASP A 39 13.73 -5.63 4.40
CA ASP A 39 15.05 -6.23 4.17
C ASP A 39 15.25 -6.61 2.68
N ALA A 40 14.17 -6.97 1.98
CA ALA A 40 14.16 -7.18 0.53
C ALA A 40 14.12 -5.87 -0.28
N GLY A 41 14.12 -4.70 0.37
CA GLY A 41 14.13 -3.38 -0.28
C GLY A 41 12.75 -2.85 -0.67
N VAL A 42 11.67 -3.41 -0.12
CA VAL A 42 10.32 -2.85 -0.26
C VAL A 42 10.18 -1.60 0.58
N GLU A 43 9.69 -0.52 -0.02
CA GLU A 43 9.26 0.63 0.76
C GLU A 43 7.89 0.34 1.38
N LEU A 44 7.85 0.14 2.70
CA LEU A 44 6.60 -0.06 3.44
C LEU A 44 6.13 1.25 4.07
N ARG A 45 4.90 1.65 3.80
CA ARG A 45 4.25 2.81 4.44
C ARG A 45 2.97 2.38 5.12
N GLN A 46 2.88 2.62 6.43
CA GLN A 46 1.74 2.24 7.24
C GLN A 46 0.93 3.47 7.70
N VAL A 47 -0.39 3.28 7.82
CA VAL A 47 -1.31 4.29 8.36
C VAL A 47 -2.44 3.62 9.13
N ILE A 48 -2.85 4.23 10.24
CA ILE A 48 -3.99 3.75 11.03
C ILE A 48 -5.10 4.79 11.11
N SER A 49 -6.36 4.34 11.13
CA SER A 49 -7.52 5.25 11.22
C SER A 49 -8.01 5.51 12.64
N ARG A 50 -7.56 4.73 13.64
CA ARG A 50 -7.97 4.82 15.05
C ARG A 50 -6.74 4.69 15.96
N PRO A 51 -5.98 5.78 16.18
CA PRO A 51 -4.79 5.76 17.02
C PRO A 51 -5.08 5.79 18.52
N ASP A 52 -6.30 6.17 18.92
CA ASP A 52 -6.66 6.39 20.32
C ASP A 52 -6.36 5.16 21.19
N GLY A 53 -5.59 5.37 22.26
CA GLY A 53 -5.22 4.31 23.20
C GLY A 53 -4.04 3.43 22.77
N HIS A 54 -3.41 3.72 21.63
CA HIS A 54 -2.21 3.02 21.16
C HIS A 54 -1.00 3.96 21.08
N ASP A 55 0.19 3.42 21.30
CA ASP A 55 1.46 4.13 21.07
C ASP A 55 1.81 4.09 19.58
N TRP A 56 1.25 5.03 18.82
CA TRP A 56 1.45 5.14 17.37
C TRP A 56 2.06 6.49 17.00
N SER A 57 3.27 6.44 16.44
CA SER A 57 4.02 7.63 15.98
C SER A 57 3.93 7.87 14.47
N GLY A 58 3.30 6.96 13.72
CA GLY A 58 3.19 7.04 12.27
C GLY A 58 2.01 7.88 11.78
N PRO A 59 1.75 7.88 10.45
CA PRO A 59 0.60 8.58 9.87
C PRO A 59 -0.75 8.11 10.44
N THR A 60 -1.68 9.03 10.61
CA THR A 60 -3.09 8.74 10.96
C THR A 60 -4.01 9.11 9.81
N GLY A 61 -4.99 8.27 9.52
CA GLY A 61 -5.98 8.47 8.46
C GLY A 61 -6.25 7.18 7.69
N TYR A 62 -6.46 7.33 6.39
CA TYR A 62 -6.74 6.20 5.49
C TYR A 62 -5.63 6.02 4.47
N VAL A 63 -5.43 4.78 3.99
CA VAL A 63 -4.32 4.39 3.09
C VAL A 63 -4.19 5.28 1.85
N GLN A 64 -5.31 5.77 1.31
CA GLN A 64 -5.28 6.65 0.15
C GLN A 64 -4.53 7.97 0.38
N SER A 65 -4.34 8.44 1.62
CA SER A 65 -3.54 9.65 1.88
C SER A 65 -2.04 9.45 1.66
N LEU A 66 -1.57 8.20 1.72
CA LEU A 66 -0.16 7.88 1.50
C LEU A 66 0.23 8.00 0.01
N LEU A 67 -0.74 7.86 -0.90
CA LEU A 67 -0.51 7.93 -2.35
C LEU A 67 0.15 9.25 -2.79
N ASP A 68 -0.25 10.37 -2.21
CA ASP A 68 0.30 11.69 -2.56
C ASP A 68 1.80 11.82 -2.28
N HIS A 69 2.31 11.05 -1.32
CA HIS A 69 3.71 11.12 -0.89
C HIS A 69 4.60 10.16 -1.67
N VAL A 70 4.01 9.11 -2.24
CA VAL A 70 4.74 8.00 -2.86
C VAL A 70 4.70 8.07 -4.38
N LEU A 71 3.55 8.40 -4.97
CA LEU A 71 3.40 8.37 -6.43
C LEU A 71 4.31 9.34 -7.18
N PRO A 72 4.60 10.57 -6.68
CA PRO A 72 5.48 11.48 -7.40
C PRO A 72 6.91 10.98 -7.63
N SER A 73 7.39 10.01 -6.82
CA SER A 73 8.71 9.39 -7.01
C SER A 73 8.69 8.16 -7.92
N LEU A 74 7.53 7.65 -8.30
CA LEU A 74 7.39 6.45 -9.12
C LEU A 74 7.27 6.80 -10.61
N HIS A 75 7.90 6.00 -11.46
CA HIS A 75 7.84 6.15 -12.92
C HIS A 75 6.95 5.06 -13.53
N ALA A 76 5.81 5.46 -14.10
CA ALA A 76 4.80 4.55 -14.70
C ALA A 76 4.41 3.34 -13.82
N PRO A 77 3.97 3.56 -12.55
CA PRO A 77 3.59 2.47 -11.65
C PRO A 77 2.28 1.78 -12.04
N ILE A 78 2.19 0.48 -11.74
CA ILE A 78 0.93 -0.28 -11.73
C ILE A 78 0.45 -0.43 -10.29
N ALA A 79 -0.83 -0.17 -10.03
CA ALA A 79 -1.42 -0.25 -8.70
C ALA A 79 -2.18 -1.58 -8.52
N LEU A 80 -1.73 -2.39 -7.56
CA LEU A 80 -2.47 -3.57 -7.08
C LEU A 80 -3.22 -3.18 -5.80
N ILE A 81 -4.55 -3.27 -5.77
CA ILE A 81 -5.37 -2.88 -4.62
C ILE A 81 -6.17 -4.07 -4.08
N CYS A 82 -6.06 -4.34 -2.79
CA CYS A 82 -6.88 -5.32 -2.08
C CYS A 82 -7.36 -4.77 -0.74
N GLY A 83 -8.60 -5.06 -0.36
CA GLY A 83 -9.20 -4.56 0.88
C GLY A 83 -10.72 -4.51 0.81
N SER A 84 -11.33 -3.66 1.62
CA SER A 84 -12.78 -3.46 1.60
C SER A 84 -13.23 -2.81 0.28
N GLN A 85 -14.48 -3.05 -0.11
CA GLN A 85 -15.06 -2.47 -1.33
C GLN A 85 -15.02 -0.93 -1.31
N GLU A 86 -15.28 -0.33 -0.16
CA GLU A 86 -15.19 1.12 0.03
C GLU A 86 -13.76 1.64 -0.18
N MET A 87 -12.76 0.99 0.44
CA MET A 87 -11.36 1.36 0.30
C MET A 87 -10.90 1.24 -1.16
N ILE A 88 -11.28 0.15 -1.84
CA ILE A 88 -10.97 -0.06 -3.26
C ILE A 88 -11.57 1.07 -4.11
N GLY A 89 -12.85 1.40 -3.91
CA GLY A 89 -13.52 2.47 -4.64
C GLY A 89 -12.83 3.82 -4.45
N GLN A 90 -12.59 4.22 -3.20
CA GLN A 90 -11.93 5.49 -2.87
C GLN A 90 -10.49 5.56 -3.40
N THR A 91 -9.75 4.45 -3.34
CA THR A 91 -8.36 4.38 -3.83
C THR A 91 -8.31 4.50 -5.35
N ARG A 92 -9.19 3.79 -6.07
CA ARG A 92 -9.29 3.88 -7.54
C ARG A 92 -9.66 5.28 -7.99
N ASP A 93 -10.63 5.91 -7.34
CA ASP A 93 -11.05 7.28 -7.66
C ASP A 93 -9.91 8.28 -7.43
N ARG A 94 -9.09 8.09 -6.39
CA ARG A 94 -7.90 8.93 -6.16
C ARG A 94 -6.83 8.70 -7.20
N LEU A 95 -6.49 7.46 -7.51
CA LEU A 95 -5.51 7.11 -8.54
C LEU A 95 -5.89 7.68 -9.91
N GLY A 96 -7.18 7.60 -10.28
CA GLY A 96 -7.68 8.21 -11.51
C GLY A 96 -7.50 9.73 -11.54
N LYS A 97 -7.73 10.43 -10.41
CA LYS A 97 -7.44 11.88 -10.29
C LYS A 97 -5.96 12.19 -10.38
N MET A 98 -5.09 11.24 -10.09
CA MET A 98 -3.64 11.34 -10.20
C MET A 98 -3.10 10.91 -11.57
N GLY A 99 -3.98 10.55 -12.51
CA GLY A 99 -3.63 10.30 -13.91
C GLY A 99 -3.44 8.82 -14.29
N PHE A 100 -3.72 7.87 -13.38
CA PHE A 100 -3.69 6.44 -13.72
C PHE A 100 -4.78 6.09 -14.72
N ALA A 101 -4.43 5.29 -15.73
CA ALA A 101 -5.38 4.63 -16.59
C ALA A 101 -6.06 3.47 -15.86
N ALA A 102 -7.27 3.11 -16.30
CA ALA A 102 -8.07 2.09 -15.62
C ALA A 102 -7.42 0.69 -15.67
N ASP A 103 -6.65 0.39 -16.72
CA ASP A 103 -5.89 -0.85 -16.89
C ASP A 103 -4.58 -0.89 -16.07
N GLU A 104 -4.15 0.24 -15.52
CA GLU A 104 -3.03 0.33 -14.57
C GLU A 104 -3.47 0.12 -13.12
N ILE A 105 -4.78 0.03 -12.86
CA ILE A 105 -5.36 -0.19 -11.53
C ILE A 105 -6.03 -1.55 -11.51
N LEU A 106 -5.39 -2.53 -10.87
CA LEU A 106 -5.94 -3.88 -10.79
C LEU A 106 -6.35 -4.26 -9.36
N THR A 107 -7.58 -4.73 -9.28
CA THR A 107 -8.30 -5.12 -8.07
C THR A 107 -8.73 -6.57 -8.24
N ASN A 108 -8.70 -7.37 -7.17
CA ASN A 108 -9.04 -8.80 -7.13
C ASN A 108 -7.89 -9.75 -7.52
N TYR A 109 -7.26 -10.36 -6.50
CA TYR A 109 -6.32 -11.48 -6.60
C TYR A 109 -6.55 -12.45 -5.46
#